data_AF-W0EV75-F1
#
_entry.id   AF-W0EV75-F1
#
_cell.length_a   1.000
_cell.length_b   1.000
_cell.length_c   1.000
_cell.angle_alpha   90.00
_cell.angle_beta   90.00
_cell.angle_gamma   90.00
#
_symmetry.space_group_name_H-M   'P 1'
#
loop_
_entity.id
_entity.type
_entity.pdbx_description
1 polymer ?
#
loop_
_entity_poly.entity_id
_entity_poly.type
_entity_poly.pdbx_seq_one_letter_code
_entity_poly.pdbx_strand_id
1 'polypeptide(L)' 'MKEKKSFILRIDQATFNLLEKWASDEFRSVNGQIEYLLQQSLIESGRKKIKGIDDAPAALKKKL' A
#
# COMPACT_ATOMS: atom_id res chain seq x y z
N MET A 1 -5.73 13.71 -14.60
CA MET A 1 -4.73 12.99 -13.78
C MET A 1 -5.10 13.19 -12.32
N LYS A 2 -5.16 12.12 -11.52
CA LYS A 2 -5.46 12.24 -10.07
C LYS A 2 -4.30 12.99 -9.43
N GLU A 3 -4.56 14.10 -8.74
CA GLU A 3 -3.50 14.87 -8.09
C GLU A 3 -2.74 13.99 -7.09
N LYS A 4 -1.42 13.89 -7.27
CA LYS A 4 -0.52 13.21 -6.32
C LYS A 4 0.08 14.26 -5.40
N LYS A 5 -0.16 14.14 -4.10
CA LYS A 5 0.47 14.99 -3.09
C LYS A 5 1.90 14.50 -2.83
N SER A 6 2.89 15.33 -3.13
CA SER A 6 4.28 15.08 -2.76
C SER A 6 4.51 15.45 -1.29
N PHE A 7 5.17 14.58 -0.53
CA PHE A 7 5.55 14.83 0.85
C PHE A 7 6.90 14.17 1.17
N ILE A 8 7.62 14.72 2.14
CA ILE A 8 8.89 14.16 2.60
C ILE A 8 8.59 13.07 3.63
N LEU A 9 9.00 11.83 3.34
CA LEU A 9 8.92 10.71 4.27
C LEU A 9 10.21 10.65 5.09
N ARG A 10 10.08 10.60 6.42
CA ARG A 10 11.19 10.29 7.32
C ARG A 10 11.20 8.80 7.59
N ILE A 11 12.25 8.12 7.19
CA ILE A 11 12.46 6.69 7.36
C ILE A 11 13.92 6.46 7.72
N ASP A 12 14.22 5.43 8.51
CA ASP A 12 15.60 5.06 8.78
C ASP A 12 16.27 4.44 7.55
N GLN A 13 17.59 4.56 7.48
CA GLN A 13 18.36 4.10 6.31
C GLN A 13 18.27 2.59 6.10
N ALA A 14 18.23 1.80 7.17
CA ALA A 14 18.20 0.34 7.07
C ALA A 14 16.89 -0.12 6.43
N THR A 15 15.77 0.43 6.87
CA THR A 15 14.45 0.15 6.27
C THR A 15 14.39 0.61 4.82
N PHE A 16 14.95 1.77 4.49
CA PHE A 16 14.99 2.25 3.11
C PHE A 16 15.74 1.27 2.19
N ASN A 17 16.89 0.75 2.63
CA ASN A 17 17.68 -0.20 1.83
C ASN A 17 16.92 -1.51 1.58
N LEU A 18 16.19 -2.01 2.59
CA LEU A 18 15.34 -3.20 2.43
C LEU A 18 14.22 -2.97 1.43
N LEU A 19 13.61 -1.79 1.48
CA LEU A 19 12.54 -1.39 0.57
C LEU A 19 13.05 -1.21 -0.87
N GLU A 20 14.25 -0.65 -1.06
CA GLU A 20 14.90 -0.49 -2.36
C GLU A 20 15.22 -1.84 -3.00
N LYS A 21 15.73 -2.78 -2.21
CA LYS A 21 15.96 -4.16 -2.68
C LYS A 21 14.65 -4.82 -3.10
N TRP A 22 13.60 -4.73 -2.28
CA TRP A 22 12.31 -5.32 -2.60
C TRP A 22 11.69 -4.70 -3.86
N ALA A 23 11.76 -3.37 -4.00
CA ALA A 23 11.30 -2.70 -5.21
C ALA A 23 12.05 -3.21 -6.46
N SER A 24 13.36 -3.41 -6.34
CA SER A 24 14.21 -3.94 -7.41
C SER A 24 13.85 -5.38 -7.78
N ASP A 25 13.60 -6.24 -6.78
CA ASP A 25 13.21 -7.64 -6.96
C ASP A 25 11.85 -7.76 -7.71
N GLU A 26 10.96 -6.78 -7.57
CA GLU A 26 9.67 -6.72 -8.28
C GLU A 26 9.67 -5.83 -9.54
N PHE A 27 10.83 -5.36 -10.00
CA PHE A 27 10.98 -4.44 -11.13
C PHE A 27 10.12 -3.15 -11.00
N ARG A 28 10.05 -2.60 -9.79
CA ARG A 28 9.36 -1.33 -9.47
C ARG A 28 10.32 -0.25 -9.01
N SER A 29 9.87 1.00 -9.09
CA SER A 29 10.54 2.09 -8.37
C SER A 29 10.20 2.02 -6.88
N VAL A 30 11.09 2.57 -6.04
CA VAL A 30 10.86 2.67 -4.59
C VAL A 30 9.55 3.39 -4.28
N ASN A 31 9.25 4.49 -4.97
CA ASN A 31 7.98 5.21 -4.82
C ASN A 31 6.77 4.35 -5.20
N GLY A 32 6.88 3.55 -6.28
CA GLY A 32 5.83 2.62 -6.68
C GLY A 32 5.60 1.50 -5.65
N GLN A 33 6.68 1.03 -5.02
CA GLN A 33 6.61 0.04 -3.94
C GLN A 33 5.95 0.63 -2.69
N ILE A 34 6.33 1.84 -2.27
CA ILE A 34 5.68 2.55 -1.16
C ILE A 34 4.19 2.74 -1.43
N GLU A 35 3.83 3.20 -2.64
CA GLU A 35 2.43 3.39 -3.02
C GLU A 35 1.67 2.08 -2.90
N TYR A 36 2.20 0.98 -3.45
CA TYR A 36 1.59 -0.35 -3.35
C TYR A 36 1.38 -0.81 -1.90
N LEU A 37 2.42 -0.74 -1.07
CA LEU A 37 2.36 -1.18 0.34
C LEU A 37 1.35 -0.36 1.14
N LEU A 38 1.31 0.96 0.94
CA LEU A 38 0.33 1.82 1.58
C LEU A 38 -1.09 1.50 1.13
N GLN A 39 -1.30 1.23 -0.17
CA GLN A 39 -2.62 0.83 -0.68
C GLN A 39 -3.10 -0.48 -0.06
N GLN A 40 -2.23 -1.51 0.00
CA GLN A 40 -2.57 -2.80 0.63
C GLN A 40 -2.85 -2.61 2.12
N SER A 41 -1.97 -1.92 2.85
CA SER A 41 -2.13 -1.66 4.28
C SER A 41 -3.43 -0.91 4.60
N LEU A 42 -3.85 0.03 3.74
CA LEU A 42 -5.12 0.75 3.90
C LEU A 42 -6.34 -0.15 3.65
N ILE A 43 -6.24 -1.12 2.73
CA ILE A 43 -7.30 -2.09 2.46
C ILE A 43 -7.40 -3.06 3.64
N GLU A 44 -6.27 -3.64 4.07
CA GLU A 44 -6.20 -4.60 5.17
C GLU A 44 -6.67 -4.01 6.50
N SER A 45 -6.36 -2.74 6.75
CA SER A 45 -6.85 -2.00 7.92
C SER A 45 -8.31 -1.53 7.81
N GLY A 46 -9.00 -1.82 6.70
CA GLY A 46 -10.38 -1.40 6.44
C GLY A 46 -10.55 0.11 6.22
N ARG A 47 -9.45 0.86 6.05
CA ARG A 47 -9.43 2.32 5.87
C ARG A 47 -9.68 2.75 4.43
N LYS A 48 -9.41 1.86 3.47
CA LYS A 48 -9.76 2.05 2.06
C LYS A 48 -10.72 0.95 1.63
N LYS A 49 -11.94 1.34 1.27
CA LYS A 49 -12.89 0.45 0.60
C LYS A 49 -12.50 0.31 -0.87
N ILE A 50 -12.41 -0.92 -1.36
CA ILE A 50 -12.26 -1.18 -2.79
C ILE A 50 -13.63 -0.91 -3.43
N LYS A 51 -13.77 0.22 -4.13
CA LYS A 51 -14.99 0.52 -4.90
C LYS A 51 -15.12 -0.56 -5.99
N GLY A 52 -16.13 -1.42 -5.84
CA GLY A 52 -16.30 -2.67 -6.58
C GLY A 52 -16.71 -3.85 -5.70
N ILE A 53 -16.58 -3.73 -4.38
CA ILE A 53 -17.12 -4.68 -3.38
C ILE A 53 -18.29 -4.03 -2.63
N ASP A 54 -19.13 -3.29 -3.35
CA ASP A 54 -20.49 -3.00 -2.88
C ASP A 54 -21.50 -4.03 -3.45
N ASP A 55 -21.03 -4.96 -4.31
CA ASP A 55 -21.81 -6.06 -4.93
C ASP A 55 -21.25 -7.48 -4.62
N ALA A 56 -20.49 -7.68 -3.54
CA ALA A 56 -20.08 -9.03 -3.10
C ALA A 56 -20.21 -9.23 -1.57
N PRO A 57 -20.71 -10.40 -1.13
CA PRO A 57 -21.38 -10.53 0.17
C PRO A 57 -20.42 -10.56 1.37
N ALA A 58 -21.00 -10.21 2.52
CA ALA A 58 -20.39 -9.97 3.83
C ALA A 58 -19.69 -11.20 4.49
N ALA A 59 -18.70 -11.79 3.82
CA ALA A 59 -17.96 -12.96 4.32
C ALA A 59 -16.50 -12.66 4.68
N LEU A 60 -16.22 -11.52 5.30
CA LEU A 60 -14.99 -11.34 6.10
C LEU A 60 -15.24 -10.59 7.42
N LYS A 61 -16.47 -10.72 7.96
CA LYS A 61 -16.80 -10.34 9.34
C LYS A 61 -16.70 -11.56 10.27
N LYS A 62 -15.56 -12.25 10.34
CA LYS A 62 -15.29 -13.14 11.48
C LYS A 62 -13.83 -13.57 11.58
N LYS A 63 -13.08 -12.87 12.42
CA LYS A 63 -12.12 -13.49 13.34
C LYS A 63 -12.31 -12.82 14.71
N LEU A 64 -13.43 -13.17 15.34
CA LEU A 64 -13.60 -13.26 16.79
C LEU A 64 -13.81 -14.75 17.06
#